data_AF-A0A517LTU5-F1
#
_entry.id   AF-A0A517LTU5-F1
#
_cell.length_a   1.000
_cell.length_b   1.000
_cell.length_c   1.000
_cell.angle_alpha   90.00
_cell.angle_beta   90.00
_cell.angle_gamma   90.00
#
_symmetry.space_group_name_H-M   'P 1'
#
loop_
_entity.id
_entity.type
_entity.pdbx_description
1 polymer ?
#
loop_
_entity_poly.entity_id
_entity_poly.type
_entity_poly.pdbx_seq_one_letter_code
_entity_poly.pdbx_strand_id
1 'polypeptide(L)'
;MLKLPRDRHDAEVLRQRLTTWTGSYERQDMPEPTRALSVRQPHAEAIMRGIKKVEYRSSTTKIRGRIFIYAGLGRYDAAEESDWMAEYGIRDVTCDDLPRGAIVGTVELFDSKEGQWYLCRPERAATLRKPDNRPNPVWFKPFN
;
A
#
# COMPACT_ATOMS: atom_id res chain seq x y z
N MET A 1 17.42 -5.68 3.75
CA MET A 1 16.01 -6.14 3.63
C MET A 1 15.45 -6.24 5.05
N LEU A 2 14.77 -5.18 5.52
CA LEU A 2 14.33 -5.08 6.91
C LEU A 2 12.92 -5.67 7.03
N LYS A 3 12.79 -6.66 7.92
CA LYS A 3 11.60 -7.47 8.22
C LYS A 3 10.38 -6.61 8.58
N LEU A 4 9.16 -7.13 8.32
CA LEU A 4 7.90 -6.59 8.85
C LEU A 4 8.01 -6.23 10.34
N PRO A 5 7.21 -5.27 10.85
CA PRO A 5 7.21 -4.92 12.26
C PRO A 5 6.96 -6.18 13.09
N ARG A 6 7.97 -6.53 13.90
CA ARG A 6 8.10 -7.86 14.54
C ARG A 6 7.56 -7.88 15.97
N ASP A 7 7.08 -6.77 16.51
CA ASP A 7 6.72 -6.69 17.93
C ASP A 7 5.46 -5.83 18.23
N ARG A 8 5.04 -5.88 19.50
CA ARG A 8 3.93 -5.07 20.04
C ARG A 8 4.24 -3.57 20.06
N HIS A 9 5.52 -3.18 20.07
CA HIS A 9 5.97 -1.80 20.16
C HIS A 9 5.69 -1.04 18.85
N ASP A 10 5.96 -1.67 17.71
CA ASP A 10 5.63 -1.12 16.39
C ASP A 10 4.12 -0.90 16.22
N ALA A 11 3.30 -1.82 16.72
CA ALA A 11 1.85 -1.70 16.70
C ALA A 11 1.35 -0.54 17.59
N GLU A 12 2.00 -0.29 18.72
CA GLU A 12 1.68 0.82 19.61
C GLU A 12 2.11 2.17 19.03
N VAL A 13 3.30 2.25 18.41
CA VAL A 13 3.75 3.45 17.68
C VAL A 13 2.79 3.77 16.52
N LEU A 14 2.37 2.77 15.76
CA LEU A 14 1.36 2.95 14.69
C LEU A 14 0.02 3.45 15.23
N ARG A 15 -0.44 2.89 16.36
CA ARG A 15 -1.67 3.34 17.02
C ARG A 15 -1.56 4.78 17.50
N GLN A 16 -0.48 5.15 18.17
CA GLN A 16 -0.26 6.53 18.64
C GLN A 16 -0.26 7.52 17.47
N ARG A 17 0.47 7.21 16.37
CA ARG A 17 0.48 8.04 15.16
C ARG A 17 -0.91 8.17 14.51
N LEU A 18 -1.66 7.07 14.45
CA LEU A 18 -3.00 7.06 13.87
C LEU A 18 -4.00 7.84 14.73
N THR A 19 -3.95 7.71 16.06
CA THR A 19 -4.82 8.46 16.98
C THR A 19 -4.62 9.96 16.82
N THR A 20 -3.37 10.43 16.73
CA THR A 20 -3.07 11.86 16.50
C THR A 20 -3.61 12.35 15.15
N TRP A 21 -3.62 11.51 14.11
CA TRP A 21 -4.12 11.89 12.79
C TRP A 21 -5.66 11.90 12.70
N THR A 22 -6.32 10.91 13.32
CA THR A 22 -7.76 10.68 13.18
C THR A 22 -8.66 11.66 13.93
N GLY A 23 -8.11 12.48 14.83
CA GLY A 23 -8.86 13.49 15.58
C GLY A 23 -9.37 14.69 14.77
N SER A 24 -9.25 14.70 13.44
CA SER A 24 -9.51 15.89 12.61
C SER A 24 -10.29 15.65 11.32
N TYR A 25 -10.70 14.43 10.99
CA TYR A 25 -11.31 14.15 9.67
C TYR A 25 -12.38 13.05 9.71
N GLU A 26 -13.62 13.40 9.38
CA GLU A 26 -14.71 12.44 9.18
C GLU A 26 -14.58 11.75 7.81
N ARG A 27 -14.96 10.46 7.74
CA ARG A 27 -14.76 9.63 6.53
C ARG A 27 -15.49 10.13 5.28
N GLN A 28 -16.56 10.90 5.45
CA GLN A 28 -17.46 11.32 4.36
C GLN A 28 -16.92 12.51 3.56
N ASP A 29 -15.92 13.24 4.08
CA ASP A 29 -15.39 14.46 3.45
C ASP A 29 -14.05 14.23 2.71
N MET A 30 -13.59 12.98 2.61
CA MET A 30 -12.33 12.66 1.94
C MET A 30 -12.49 12.82 0.42
N PRO A 31 -11.72 13.72 -0.23
CA PRO A 31 -11.79 13.86 -1.67
C PRO A 31 -11.34 12.57 -2.35
N GLU A 32 -11.93 12.30 -3.52
CA GLU A 32 -11.55 11.18 -4.35
C GLU A 32 -10.02 11.17 -4.59
N PRO A 33 -9.36 10.01 -4.49
CA PRO A 33 -7.92 9.91 -4.69
C PRO A 33 -7.55 10.33 -6.12
N THR A 34 -6.58 11.24 -6.25
CA THR A 34 -6.10 11.71 -7.57
C THR A 34 -4.76 11.09 -7.98
N ARG A 35 -4.15 10.28 -7.10
CA ARG A 35 -2.81 9.73 -7.29
C ARG A 35 -2.77 8.26 -6.91
N ALA A 36 -1.95 7.51 -7.64
CA ALA A 36 -1.66 6.11 -7.39
C ALA A 36 -0.22 5.91 -6.95
N LEU A 37 -0.04 5.07 -5.94
CA LEU A 37 1.24 4.50 -5.54
C LEU A 37 1.47 3.19 -6.28
N SER A 38 2.53 3.11 -7.07
CA SER A 38 2.93 1.87 -7.73
C SER A 38 3.66 0.94 -6.76
N VAL A 39 3.07 -0.22 -6.46
CA VAL A 39 3.59 -1.23 -5.55
C VAL A 39 3.64 -2.58 -6.28
N ARG A 40 4.76 -3.30 -6.21
CA ARG A 40 4.86 -4.65 -6.81
C ARG A 40 4.15 -5.68 -5.93
N GLN A 41 3.66 -6.76 -6.54
CA GLN A 41 3.25 -7.93 -5.76
C GLN A 41 4.48 -8.65 -5.19
N PRO A 42 4.36 -9.32 -4.03
CA PRO A 42 3.14 -9.51 -3.23
C PRO A 42 2.81 -8.36 -2.26
N HIS A 43 3.63 -7.31 -2.21
CA HIS A 43 3.45 -6.21 -1.25
C HIS A 43 2.12 -5.46 -1.44
N ALA A 44 1.64 -5.29 -2.68
CA ALA A 44 0.36 -4.65 -2.94
C ALA A 44 -0.80 -5.44 -2.32
N GLU A 45 -0.80 -6.77 -2.48
CA GLU A 45 -1.78 -7.65 -1.84
C GLU A 45 -1.69 -7.60 -0.31
N ALA A 46 -0.48 -7.63 0.26
CA ALA A 46 -0.28 -7.50 1.70
C ALA A 46 -0.81 -6.17 2.27
N ILE A 47 -0.68 -5.08 1.52
CA ILE A 47 -1.28 -3.78 1.85
C ILE A 47 -2.81 -3.88 1.81
N MET A 48 -3.38 -4.47 0.75
CA MET A 48 -4.84 -4.57 0.60
C MET A 48 -5.49 -5.48 1.63
N ARG A 49 -4.76 -6.46 2.16
CA ARG A 49 -5.19 -7.29 3.31
C ARG A 49 -5.00 -6.60 4.67
N GLY A 50 -4.38 -5.42 4.71
CA GLY A 50 -4.06 -4.69 5.94
C GLY A 50 -2.93 -5.32 6.77
N ILE A 51 -2.19 -6.27 6.19
CA ILE A 51 -1.06 -6.96 6.81
C ILE A 51 0.16 -6.03 6.81
N LYS A 52 0.51 -5.50 5.63
CA LYS A 52 1.59 -4.53 5.47
C LYS A 52 1.06 -3.11 5.67
N LYS A 53 1.38 -2.51 6.82
CA LYS A 53 0.93 -1.16 7.22
C LYS A 53 1.98 -0.07 6.99
N VAL A 54 3.19 -0.47 6.60
CA VAL A 54 4.31 0.45 6.32
C VAL A 54 4.89 0.10 4.96
N GLU A 55 4.89 1.06 4.07
CA GLU A 55 5.61 0.99 2.80
C GLU A 55 6.97 1.67 2.93
N TYR A 56 8.03 1.04 2.41
CA TYR A 56 9.39 1.56 2.52
C TYR A 56 9.85 2.15 1.18
N ARG A 57 10.35 3.38 1.21
CA ARG A 57 10.88 4.10 0.04
C ARG A 57 12.17 4.84 0.42
N SER A 58 12.96 5.19 -0.59
CA SER A 58 14.23 5.91 -0.40
C SER A 58 14.08 7.36 0.06
N SER A 59 12.88 7.94 -0.07
CA SER A 59 12.59 9.31 0.36
C SER A 59 11.28 9.37 1.14
N THR A 60 11.12 10.42 1.94
CA THR A 60 9.81 10.77 2.51
C THR A 60 8.88 11.36 1.45
N THR A 61 7.60 11.47 1.78
CA THR A 61 6.60 12.15 0.94
C THR A 61 5.78 13.12 1.78
N LYS A 62 5.33 14.22 1.17
CA LYS A 62 4.38 15.18 1.77
C LYS A 62 2.92 14.82 1.48
N ILE A 63 2.66 13.83 0.63
CA ILE A 63 1.29 13.39 0.28
C ILE A 63 0.62 12.80 1.51
N ARG A 64 -0.63 13.20 1.77
CA ARG A 64 -1.48 12.67 2.84
C ARG A 64 -2.89 12.48 2.32
N GLY A 65 -3.64 11.57 2.96
CA GLY A 65 -5.01 11.25 2.61
C GLY A 65 -5.12 10.00 1.74
N ARG A 66 -6.28 9.86 1.08
CA ARG A 66 -6.61 8.68 0.28
C ARG A 66 -5.81 8.65 -1.03
N ILE A 67 -5.26 7.49 -1.34
CA ILE A 67 -4.50 7.23 -2.56
C ILE A 67 -4.92 5.88 -3.15
N PHE A 68 -4.73 5.72 -4.46
CA PHE A 68 -4.86 4.42 -5.11
C PHE A 68 -3.61 3.56 -4.87
N ILE A 69 -3.80 2.25 -4.79
CA ILE A 69 -2.73 1.25 -4.92
C ILE A 69 -2.80 0.64 -6.32
N TYR A 70 -1.73 0.83 -7.08
CA TYR A 70 -1.51 0.19 -8.37
C TYR A 70 -0.59 -1.01 -8.19
N ALA A 71 -1.05 -2.20 -8.58
CA ALA A 71 -0.22 -3.39 -8.62
C ALA A 71 0.67 -3.38 -9.86
N GLY A 72 1.97 -3.14 -9.67
CA GLY A 72 2.95 -3.02 -10.74
C GLY A 72 3.15 -4.29 -11.55
N LEU A 73 3.53 -4.14 -12.83
CA LEU A 73 3.84 -5.24 -13.74
C LEU A 73 5.16 -5.96 -13.39
N GLY A 74 6.10 -5.25 -12.75
CA GLY A 74 7.41 -5.78 -12.42
C GLY A 74 7.33 -6.94 -11.43
N ARG A 75 8.23 -7.91 -11.60
CA ARG A 75 8.38 -9.10 -10.76
C ARG A 75 9.67 -9.04 -9.94
N TYR A 76 9.66 -9.73 -8.82
CA TYR A 76 10.89 -10.11 -8.12
C TYR A 76 11.31 -11.51 -8.56
N ASP A 77 12.39 -12.03 -7.99
CA ASP A 77 12.69 -13.45 -8.14
C ASP A 77 11.59 -14.31 -7.48
N ALA A 78 11.32 -15.49 -8.04
CA ALA A 78 10.24 -16.36 -7.57
C ALA A 78 10.46 -16.81 -6.11
N ALA A 79 11.71 -17.01 -5.68
CA ALA A 79 12.03 -17.35 -4.30
C ALA A 79 11.70 -16.17 -3.36
N GLU A 80 12.04 -14.94 -3.76
CA GLU A 80 11.70 -13.74 -2.97
C GLU A 80 10.18 -13.53 -2.88
N GLU A 81 9.46 -13.69 -3.99
CA GLU A 81 7.99 -13.61 -4.01
C GLU A 81 7.37 -14.66 -3.06
N SER A 82 7.88 -15.90 -3.08
CA SER A 82 7.43 -16.96 -2.17
C SER A 82 7.74 -16.65 -0.70
N ASP A 83 8.95 -16.18 -0.40
CA ASP A 83 9.37 -15.82 0.95
C ASP A 83 8.48 -14.73 1.55
N TRP A 84 8.16 -13.69 0.78
CA TRP A 84 7.26 -12.64 1.24
C TRP A 84 5.81 -13.11 1.39
N MET A 85 5.29 -13.94 0.49
CA MET A 85 3.95 -14.52 0.65
C MET A 85 3.86 -15.33 1.94
N ALA A 86 4.89 -16.12 2.26
CA ALA A 86 4.99 -16.84 3.51
C ALA A 86 5.13 -15.90 4.72
N GLU A 87 5.96 -14.85 4.64
CA GLU A 87 6.13 -13.83 5.69
C GLU A 87 4.81 -13.10 5.98
N TYR A 88 4.01 -12.80 4.95
CA TYR A 88 2.69 -12.20 5.10
C TYR A 88 1.61 -13.20 5.52
N GLY A 89 1.89 -14.51 5.49
CA GLY A 89 0.88 -15.54 5.75
C GLY A 89 -0.19 -15.66 4.67
N ILE A 90 0.09 -15.22 3.44
CA ILE A 90 -0.82 -15.33 2.30
C ILE A 90 -0.63 -16.71 1.68
N ARG A 91 -1.61 -17.59 1.87
CA ARG A 91 -1.55 -19.02 1.46
C ARG A 91 -2.75 -19.47 0.61
N ASP A 92 -3.76 -18.62 0.50
CA ASP A 92 -5.01 -18.83 -0.23
C ASP A 92 -4.89 -18.52 -1.73
N VAL A 93 -3.75 -17.95 -2.16
CA VAL A 93 -3.48 -17.57 -3.55
C VAL A 93 -1.98 -17.63 -3.81
N THR A 94 -1.58 -17.94 -5.05
CA THR A 94 -0.17 -17.88 -5.46
C THR A 94 0.21 -16.45 -5.88
N CYS A 95 1.49 -16.09 -5.84
CA CYS A 95 1.93 -14.77 -6.29
C CYS A 95 1.70 -14.55 -7.80
N ASP A 96 1.63 -15.62 -8.58
CA ASP A 96 1.36 -15.57 -10.02
C ASP A 96 -0.10 -15.24 -10.34
N ASP A 97 -1.03 -15.66 -9.49
CA ASP A 97 -2.46 -15.39 -9.63
C ASP A 97 -2.85 -13.98 -9.15
N LEU A 98 -1.92 -13.25 -8.52
CA LEU A 98 -2.20 -11.90 -8.06
C LEU A 98 -2.32 -10.92 -9.22
N PRO A 99 -3.32 -10.02 -9.20
CA PRO A 99 -3.51 -9.04 -10.27
C PRO A 99 -2.32 -8.09 -10.36
N ARG A 100 -1.95 -7.76 -11.60
CA ARG A 100 -0.88 -6.81 -11.96
C ARG A 100 -1.38 -5.92 -13.10
N GLY A 101 -0.78 -4.75 -13.27
CA GLY A 101 -1.19 -3.83 -14.31
C GLY A 101 -2.49 -3.09 -14.02
N ALA A 102 -2.96 -3.06 -12.76
CA ALA A 102 -4.26 -2.51 -12.41
C ALA A 102 -4.26 -1.82 -11.04
N ILE A 103 -5.21 -0.90 -10.87
CA ILE A 103 -5.62 -0.34 -9.58
C ILE A 103 -6.40 -1.43 -8.83
N VAL A 104 -5.89 -1.84 -7.68
CA VAL A 104 -6.43 -2.94 -6.86
C VAL A 104 -7.26 -2.44 -5.67
N GLY A 105 -7.22 -1.14 -5.38
CA GLY A 105 -7.95 -0.52 -4.29
C GLY A 105 -7.34 0.80 -3.88
N THR A 106 -7.74 1.27 -2.70
CA THR A 106 -7.24 2.50 -2.08
C THR A 106 -6.76 2.24 -0.66
N VAL A 107 -5.88 3.11 -0.17
CA VAL A 107 -5.48 3.20 1.24
C VAL A 107 -5.38 4.66 1.65
N GLU A 108 -5.29 4.91 2.95
CA GLU A 108 -4.97 6.21 3.50
C GLU A 108 -3.50 6.26 3.90
N LEU A 109 -2.76 7.18 3.28
CA LEU A 109 -1.40 7.52 3.67
C LEU A 109 -1.48 8.64 4.72
N PHE A 110 -1.25 8.31 5.98
CA PHE A 110 -1.46 9.24 7.08
C PHE A 110 -0.17 9.84 7.63
N ASP A 111 0.98 9.18 7.40
CA ASP A 111 2.27 9.71 7.84
C ASP A 111 3.43 9.22 6.95
N SER A 112 4.57 9.91 7.00
CA SER A 112 5.81 9.53 6.33
C SER A 112 7.03 10.06 7.09
N LYS A 113 7.89 9.16 7.56
CA LYS A 113 9.10 9.50 8.33
C LYS A 113 10.24 8.53 7.96
N GLU A 114 11.43 9.06 7.69
CA GLU A 114 12.65 8.24 7.46
C GLU A 114 12.45 7.12 6.41
N GLY A 115 11.77 7.44 5.30
CA GLY A 115 11.47 6.48 4.24
C GLY A 115 10.34 5.48 4.56
N GLN A 116 9.78 5.51 5.76
CA GLN A 116 8.60 4.73 6.16
C GLN A 116 7.33 5.52 5.82
N TRP A 117 6.44 4.93 5.05
CA TRP A 117 5.17 5.53 4.62
C TRP A 117 4.05 4.73 5.26
N TYR A 118 3.31 5.38 6.16
CA TYR A 118 2.35 4.71 7.03
C TYR A 118 0.96 4.68 6.39
N LEU A 119 0.45 3.47 6.20
CA LEU A 119 -0.78 3.19 5.47
C LEU A 119 -1.83 2.61 6.42
N CYS A 120 -3.09 3.00 6.22
CA CYS A 120 -4.22 2.45 6.94
C CYS A 120 -5.47 2.38 6.05
N ARG A 121 -6.54 1.76 6.59
CA ARG A 121 -7.87 1.67 5.97
C ARG A 121 -7.84 1.21 4.50
N PRO A 122 -7.28 0.03 4.21
CA PRO A 122 -7.35 -0.52 2.86
C PRO A 122 -8.79 -0.78 2.45
N GLU A 123 -9.14 -0.37 1.24
CA GLU A 123 -10.43 -0.61 0.60
C GLU A 123 -10.19 -1.23 -0.77
N ARG A 124 -10.52 -2.52 -0.88
CA ARG A 124 -10.33 -3.28 -2.12
C ARG A 124 -11.32 -2.84 -3.17
N ALA A 125 -10.82 -2.63 -4.39
CA ALA A 125 -11.67 -2.30 -5.52
C ALA A 125 -12.60 -3.48 -5.84
N ALA A 126 -13.90 -3.21 -5.96
CA ALA A 126 -14.88 -4.20 -6.43
C ALA A 126 -14.62 -4.60 -7.90
N THR A 127 -14.04 -3.68 -8.68
CA THR A 127 -13.65 -3.92 -10.08
C THR A 127 -12.26 -3.34 -10.31
N LEU A 128 -11.36 -4.16 -10.84
CA LEU A 128 -10.00 -3.73 -11.17
C LEU A 128 -10.02 -2.75 -12.34
N ARG A 129 -9.35 -1.62 -12.18
CA ARG A 129 -9.27 -0.58 -13.22
C ARG A 129 -7.86 -0.50 -13.76
N LYS A 130 -7.70 -0.57 -15.08
CA LYS A 130 -6.43 -0.22 -15.72
C LYS A 130 -6.27 1.30 -15.68
N PRO A 131 -5.08 1.83 -15.36
CA PRO A 131 -4.85 3.27 -15.46
C PRO A 131 -4.79 3.69 -16.94
N ASP A 132 -5.28 4.89 -17.22
CA ASP A 132 -5.22 5.52 -18.55
C ASP A 132 -3.80 6.01 -18.84
N ASN A 133 -3.13 6.51 -17.80
CA ASN A 133 -1.80 7.08 -17.88
C ASN A 133 -0.71 6.06 -17.53
N ARG A 134 0.46 6.23 -18.15
CA ARG A 134 1.63 5.37 -17.91
C ARG A 134 2.04 5.41 -16.42
N PRO A 135 2.11 4.25 -15.75
CA PRO A 135 2.56 4.18 -14.36
C PRO A 135 4.04 4.60 -14.22
N ASN A 136 4.31 5.49 -13.27
CA ASN A 136 5.67 5.79 -12.82
C ASN A 136 6.05 4.90 -11.62
N PRO A 137 7.35 4.66 -11.36
CA PRO A 137 7.81 3.73 -10.32
C PRO A 137 7.39 4.08 -8.88
N VAL A 138 6.86 5.28 -8.64
CA VAL A 138 6.42 5.75 -7.32
C VAL A 138 5.01 6.33 -7.42
N TRP A 139 4.89 7.57 -7.90
CA TRP A 139 3.61 8.29 -7.97
C TRP A 139 3.21 8.59 -9.40
N PHE A 140 1.94 8.40 -9.72
CA PHE A 140 1.36 8.87 -10.98
C PHE A 140 -0.12 9.22 -10.81
N LYS A 141 -0.68 9.95 -11.78
CA LYS A 141 -2.12 10.21 -11.86
C LYS A 141 -2.74 9.13 -12.75
N PRO A 142 -3.51 8.18 -12.21
CA PRO A 142 -3.95 7.02 -13.00
C PRO A 142 -5.06 7.35 -14.00
N PHE A 143 -5.85 8.39 -13.74
CA PHE A 143 -6.98 8.82 -14.57
C PHE A 143 -6.83 10.31 -14.88
N ASN A 144 -7.41 10.72 -16.00
CA ASN A 144 -7.48 12.12 -16.42
C ASN A 144 -8.64 12.86 -15.74
#